data_AF-A0A550I3U5-F1
#
_entry.id   AF-A0A550I3U5-F1
#
_cell.length_a   1.000
_cell.length_b   1.000
_cell.length_c   1.000
_cell.angle_alpha   90.00
_cell.angle_beta   90.00
_cell.angle_gamma   90.00
#
_symmetry.space_group_name_H-M   'P 1'
#
loop_
_entity.id
_entity.type
_entity.pdbx_description
1 polymer ?
#
loop_
_entity_poly.entity_id
_entity_poly.type
_entity_poly.pdbx_seq_one_letter_code
_entity_poly.pdbx_strand_id
1 'polypeptide(L)'
;MKIQPFHLAIPVSDLEACRKFYKETLGCGEGRSSDHWVDFNFFGHQLVIHYQEPGETANSSSNPVDGKDVPVPHFGVVLQWDVFHEFAKLLKRKEIDFIIEPYIRFEGKPGEQATMFFKDPSGNALEFKAFKNMDQLFAT
;
A
#
# COMPACT_ATOMS: atom_id res chain seq x y z
N MET A 1 -18.76 12.26 -12.61
CA MET A 1 -17.55 13.11 -12.50
C MET A 1 -16.33 12.25 -12.80
N LYS A 2 -15.28 12.83 -13.40
CA LYS A 2 -13.99 12.14 -13.56
C LYS A 2 -13.32 12.03 -12.18
N ILE A 3 -12.96 10.80 -11.77
CA ILE A 3 -12.26 10.56 -10.50
C ILE A 3 -10.97 11.38 -10.48
N GLN A 4 -10.72 12.08 -9.36
CA GLN A 4 -9.49 12.82 -9.14
C GLN A 4 -8.51 11.97 -8.31
N PRO A 5 -7.19 12.15 -8.49
CA PRO A 5 -6.19 11.53 -7.64
C PRO A 5 -6.40 11.84 -6.16
N PHE A 6 -6.23 10.85 -5.29
CA PHE A 6 -6.06 11.07 -3.86
C PHE A 6 -4.65 11.61 -3.57
N HIS A 7 -4.52 12.38 -2.50
CA HIS A 7 -3.26 12.87 -1.97
C HIS A 7 -3.10 12.40 -0.52
N LEU A 8 -2.01 11.73 -0.20
CA LEU A 8 -1.69 11.26 1.14
C LEU A 8 -0.25 11.64 1.50
N ALA A 9 -0.06 12.23 2.68
CA ALA A 9 1.25 12.47 3.27
C ALA A 9 1.44 11.55 4.48
N ILE A 10 2.59 10.88 4.57
CA ILE A 10 2.94 9.97 5.67
C ILE A 10 4.33 10.28 6.23
N PRO A 11 4.55 10.03 7.53
CA PRO A 11 5.88 10.16 8.11
C PRO A 11 6.77 8.96 7.78
N VAL A 12 8.06 9.23 7.63
CA VAL A 12 9.11 8.22 7.51
C VAL A 12 10.30 8.58 8.39
N SER A 13 10.87 7.58 9.05
CA SER A 13 12.04 7.70 9.93
C SER A 13 13.38 7.67 9.20
N ASP A 14 13.39 7.22 7.94
CA ASP A 14 14.56 7.22 7.05
C ASP A 14 14.09 7.54 5.63
N LEU A 15 14.37 8.77 5.20
CA LEU A 15 13.89 9.29 3.92
C LEU A 15 14.50 8.56 2.73
N GLU A 16 15.80 8.24 2.79
CA GLU A 16 16.49 7.60 1.67
C GLU A 16 16.11 6.12 1.56
N ALA A 17 16.01 5.39 2.68
CA ALA A 17 15.53 4.01 2.67
C ALA A 17 14.10 3.92 2.12
N CYS A 18 13.20 4.79 2.58
CA CYS A 18 11.83 4.83 2.07
C CYS A 18 11.77 5.28 0.61
N ARG A 19 12.53 6.30 0.22
CA ARG A 19 12.60 6.75 -1.18
C ARG A 19 12.99 5.62 -2.11
N LYS A 20 14.03 4.86 -1.74
CA LYS A 20 14.47 3.67 -2.46
C LYS A 20 13.36 2.61 -2.51
N PHE A 21 12.69 2.34 -1.40
CA PHE A 21 11.59 1.39 -1.34
C PHE A 21 10.44 1.76 -2.30
N TYR A 22 9.92 2.98 -2.23
CA TYR A 22 8.82 3.40 -3.11
C TYR A 22 9.24 3.43 -4.58
N LYS A 23 10.44 3.93 -4.89
CA LYS A 23 10.95 4.03 -6.27
C LYS A 23 11.34 2.70 -6.88
N GLU A 24 12.19 1.93 -6.19
CA GLU A 24 12.82 0.75 -6.74
C GLU A 24 12.04 -0.52 -6.40
N THR A 25 11.49 -0.63 -5.18
CA THR A 25 10.76 -1.84 -4.76
C THR A 25 9.33 -1.81 -5.30
N LEU A 26 8.58 -0.73 -5.07
CA LEU A 26 7.21 -0.60 -5.57
C LEU A 26 7.13 -0.10 -7.02
N GLY A 27 8.20 0.49 -7.56
CA GLY A 27 8.23 0.98 -8.94
C GLY A 27 7.51 2.32 -9.13
N CYS A 28 7.30 3.09 -8.07
CA CYS A 28 6.62 4.37 -8.15
C CYS A 28 7.49 5.42 -8.86
N GLY A 29 6.84 6.25 -9.69
CA GLY A 29 7.51 7.37 -10.33
C GLY A 29 7.78 8.47 -9.29
N GLU A 30 9.03 8.89 -9.16
CA GLU A 30 9.38 10.00 -8.27
C GLU A 30 8.96 11.34 -8.88
N GLY A 31 8.38 12.20 -8.05
CA GLY A 31 7.97 13.55 -8.38
C GLY A 31 8.97 14.60 -7.86
N ARG A 32 8.45 15.67 -7.27
CA ARG A 32 9.28 16.71 -6.64
C ARG A 32 9.84 16.18 -5.31
N SER A 33 10.94 16.76 -4.85
CA SER A 33 11.52 16.41 -3.56
C SER A 33 12.26 17.59 -2.93
N SER A 34 12.56 17.46 -1.65
CA SER A 34 13.52 18.27 -0.90
C SER A 34 14.37 17.37 0.00
N ASP A 35 15.21 17.97 0.83
CA ASP A 35 16.00 17.26 1.85
C ASP A 35 15.12 16.60 2.95
N HIS A 36 13.83 16.96 3.04
CA HIS A 36 12.92 16.47 4.07
C HIS A 36 11.66 15.76 3.56
N TRP A 37 11.42 15.71 2.24
CA TRP A 37 10.24 15.04 1.68
C TRP A 37 10.39 14.65 0.22
N VAL A 38 9.61 13.66 -0.22
CA VAL A 38 9.56 13.19 -1.62
C VAL A 38 8.12 12.91 -2.05
N ASP A 39 7.70 13.48 -3.18
CA ASP A 39 6.46 13.15 -3.89
C ASP A 39 6.64 11.88 -4.73
N PHE A 40 5.62 11.03 -4.78
CA PHE A 40 5.53 9.86 -5.66
C PHE A 40 4.21 9.83 -6.44
N ASN A 41 4.29 9.46 -7.72
CA ASN A 41 3.17 8.89 -8.45
C ASN A 41 2.93 7.47 -7.96
N PHE A 42 1.96 7.34 -7.06
CA PHE A 42 1.53 6.11 -6.42
C PHE A 42 0.31 5.55 -7.14
N PHE A 43 0.54 4.90 -8.28
CA PHE A 43 -0.52 4.31 -9.14
C PHE A 43 -1.58 5.33 -9.62
N GLY A 44 -1.15 6.54 -9.96
CA GLY A 44 -2.03 7.63 -10.36
C GLY A 44 -2.53 8.49 -9.20
N HIS A 45 -2.18 8.16 -7.96
CA HIS A 45 -2.35 8.99 -6.77
C HIS A 45 -1.05 9.70 -6.39
N GLN A 46 -1.14 10.72 -5.54
CA GLN A 46 0.04 11.36 -4.96
C GLN A 46 0.27 10.82 -3.55
N LEU A 47 1.42 10.20 -3.36
CA LEU A 47 1.93 9.86 -2.03
C LEU A 47 3.11 10.79 -1.73
N VAL A 48 3.16 11.36 -0.53
CA VAL A 48 4.27 12.18 -0.07
C VAL A 48 4.84 11.56 1.19
N ILE A 49 6.13 11.24 1.17
CA ILE A 49 6.84 10.82 2.38
C ILE A 49 7.52 12.04 3.00
N HIS A 50 7.33 12.26 4.29
CA HIS A 50 7.96 13.33 5.06
C HIS A 50 8.89 12.73 6.11
N TYR A 51 10.13 13.18 6.15
CA TYR A 51 11.03 12.78 7.23
C TYR A 51 10.49 13.27 8.58
N GLN A 52 10.42 12.37 9.56
CA GLN A 52 10.07 12.66 10.94
C GLN A 52 11.02 11.88 11.87
N GLU A 53 11.47 12.52 12.96
CA GLU A 53 12.42 11.88 13.87
C GLU A 53 11.83 10.61 14.54
N PRO A 54 12.63 9.54 14.68
CA PRO A 54 12.19 8.32 15.34
C PRO A 54 11.73 8.58 16.79
N GLY A 55 10.49 8.21 17.12
CA GLY A 55 9.90 8.42 18.45
C GLY A 55 8.57 9.19 18.44
N GLU A 56 8.24 9.83 17.32
CA GLU A 56 6.95 10.52 17.13
C GLU A 56 5.92 9.73 16.34
N THR A 57 6.26 8.51 15.90
CA THR A 57 5.36 7.64 15.12
C THR A 57 4.28 7.01 16.01
N ALA A 58 3.02 7.10 15.57
CA ALA A 58 1.87 6.55 16.27
C ALA A 58 2.02 5.03 16.53
N ASN A 59 1.59 4.58 17.71
CA ASN A 59 1.51 3.16 18.05
C ASN A 59 0.65 2.42 17.02
N SER A 60 1.23 1.44 16.32
CA SER A 60 0.46 0.54 15.45
C SER A 60 -0.32 -0.46 16.29
N SER A 61 -1.62 -0.58 16.05
CA SER A 61 -2.45 -1.68 16.56
C SER A 61 -2.78 -2.66 15.44
N SER A 62 -3.30 -3.84 15.78
CA SER A 62 -3.88 -4.78 14.80
C SER A 62 -5.34 -5.06 15.14
N ASN A 63 -6.14 -5.31 14.11
CA ASN A 63 -7.51 -5.78 14.25
C ASN A 63 -7.64 -7.17 13.61
N PRO A 64 -8.30 -8.13 14.26
CA PRO A 64 -8.55 -9.43 13.66
C PRO A 64 -9.59 -9.30 12.54
N VAL A 65 -9.20 -9.64 11.32
CA VAL A 65 -10.10 -9.73 10.15
C VAL A 65 -9.84 -11.06 9.46
N ASP A 66 -10.88 -11.89 9.32
CA ASP A 66 -10.77 -13.25 8.77
C ASP A 66 -9.68 -14.11 9.44
N GLY A 67 -9.48 -13.95 10.75
CA GLY A 67 -8.44 -14.66 11.50
C GLY A 67 -7.01 -14.17 11.23
N LYS A 68 -6.83 -13.04 10.55
CA LYS A 68 -5.53 -12.39 10.32
C LYS A 68 -5.43 -11.07 11.09
N ASP A 69 -4.23 -10.75 11.57
CA ASP A 69 -3.94 -9.48 12.24
C ASP A 69 -3.70 -8.37 11.21
N VAL A 70 -4.75 -7.62 10.89
CA VAL A 70 -4.67 -6.50 9.94
C VAL A 70 -4.09 -5.27 10.66
N PRO A 71 -2.95 -4.72 10.21
CA PRO A 71 -2.33 -3.57 10.84
C PRO A 71 -3.16 -2.29 10.66
N VAL A 72 -3.24 -1.44 11.69
CA VAL A 72 -3.91 -0.14 11.66
C VAL A 72 -2.98 0.94 12.24
N PRO A 73 -2.85 2.11 11.57
CA PRO A 73 -3.41 2.45 10.27
C PRO A 73 -2.69 1.72 9.11
N HIS A 74 -3.38 1.59 7.97
CA HIS A 74 -2.79 1.20 6.70
C HIS A 74 -3.37 2.05 5.56
N PHE A 75 -2.65 2.12 4.45
CA PHE A 75 -3.11 2.80 3.24
C PHE A 75 -2.74 1.98 2.01
N GLY A 76 -3.30 2.34 0.86
CA GLY A 76 -3.27 1.42 -0.27
C GLY A 76 -3.92 1.91 -1.53
N VAL A 77 -3.87 1.08 -2.56
CA VAL A 77 -4.59 1.29 -3.81
C VAL A 77 -5.48 0.09 -4.10
N VAL A 78 -6.71 0.38 -4.53
CA VAL A 78 -7.57 -0.62 -5.19
C VAL A 78 -7.12 -0.73 -6.64
N LEU A 79 -6.31 -1.75 -6.93
CA LEU A 79 -5.74 -2.01 -8.23
C LEU A 79 -6.76 -2.72 -9.14
N GLN A 80 -6.50 -2.66 -10.45
CA GLN A 80 -7.14 -3.58 -11.38
C GLN A 80 -6.72 -5.02 -11.07
N TRP A 81 -7.61 -5.98 -11.31
CA TRP A 81 -7.42 -7.39 -10.96
C TRP A 81 -6.08 -7.95 -11.46
N ASP A 82 -5.78 -7.82 -12.74
CA ASP A 82 -4.55 -8.36 -13.32
C ASP A 82 -3.30 -7.60 -12.85
N VAL A 83 -3.43 -6.29 -12.61
CA VAL A 83 -2.33 -5.46 -12.06
C VAL A 83 -1.97 -5.92 -10.65
N PHE A 84 -2.95 -6.27 -9.82
CA PHE A 84 -2.68 -6.84 -8.50
C PHE A 84 -1.85 -8.12 -8.59
N HIS A 85 -2.21 -9.06 -9.47
CA HIS A 85 -1.51 -10.35 -9.58
C HIS A 85 -0.08 -10.18 -10.09
N GLU A 86 0.13 -9.32 -11.08
CA GLU A 86 1.48 -9.02 -11.57
C GLU A 86 2.33 -8.28 -10.52
N PHE A 87 1.71 -7.36 -9.78
CA PHE A 87 2.39 -6.65 -8.70
C PHE A 87 2.76 -7.59 -7.54
N ALA A 88 1.85 -8.49 -7.13
CA ALA A 88 2.12 -9.51 -6.14
C ALA A 88 3.30 -10.42 -6.54
N LYS A 89 3.35 -10.88 -7.79
CA LYS A 89 4.49 -11.65 -8.32
C LYS A 89 5.80 -10.85 -8.28
N LEU A 90 5.75 -9.56 -8.64
CA LEU A 90 6.92 -8.68 -8.59
C LEU A 90 7.46 -8.55 -7.15
N LEU A 91 6.58 -8.30 -6.18
CA LEU A 91 6.97 -8.15 -4.78
C LEU A 91 7.51 -9.46 -4.20
N LYS A 92 6.93 -10.61 -4.56
CA LYS A 92 7.49 -11.93 -4.20
C LYS A 92 8.90 -12.14 -4.74
N ARG A 93 9.17 -11.75 -6.00
CA ARG A 93 10.52 -11.83 -6.59
C ARG A 93 11.52 -10.88 -5.93
N LYS A 94 11.04 -9.80 -5.30
CA LYS A 94 11.86 -8.86 -4.54
C LYS A 94 11.96 -9.22 -3.05
N GLU A 95 11.47 -10.40 -2.67
CA GLU A 95 11.57 -10.94 -1.32
C GLU A 95 10.99 -9.99 -0.25
N ILE A 96 9.86 -9.34 -0.57
CA ILE A 96 9.11 -8.57 0.42
C ILE A 96 8.66 -9.48 1.57
N ASP A 97 8.84 -9.00 2.79
CA ASP A 97 8.27 -9.60 3.98
C ASP A 97 6.79 -9.21 4.12
N PHE A 98 5.90 -10.16 3.82
CA PHE A 98 4.46 -9.95 3.88
C PHE A 98 3.92 -10.18 5.30
N ILE A 99 3.15 -9.21 5.81
CA ILE A 99 2.29 -9.43 6.99
C ILE A 99 1.14 -10.36 6.61
N ILE A 100 0.56 -10.13 5.44
CA ILE A 100 -0.45 -11.01 4.83
C ILE A 100 -0.04 -11.26 3.38
N GLU A 101 0.36 -12.49 3.10
CA GLU A 101 0.67 -12.97 1.75
C GLU A 101 -0.51 -12.73 0.77
N PRO A 102 -0.25 -12.43 -0.51
CA PRO A 102 -1.29 -12.27 -1.52
C PRO A 102 -2.20 -13.50 -1.63
N TYR A 103 -3.50 -13.29 -1.47
CA TYR A 103 -4.51 -14.35 -1.58
C TYR A 103 -5.87 -13.78 -2.02
N ILE A 104 -6.76 -14.68 -2.47
CA ILE A 104 -8.14 -14.35 -2.84
C ILE A 104 -9.06 -14.62 -1.64
N ARG A 105 -9.90 -13.65 -1.31
CA ARG A 105 -11.03 -13.75 -0.38
C ARG A 105 -12.31 -13.95 -1.18
N PHE A 106 -13.21 -14.77 -0.66
CA PHE A 106 -14.54 -15.00 -1.26
C PHE A 106 -14.47 -15.50 -2.72
N GLU A 107 -13.53 -16.39 -3.06
CA GLU A 107 -13.37 -16.93 -4.41
C GLU A 107 -14.69 -17.51 -4.95
N GLY A 108 -15.11 -17.06 -6.14
CA GLY A 108 -16.36 -17.45 -6.79
C GLY A 108 -17.64 -16.91 -6.13
N LYS A 109 -17.53 -16.06 -5.11
CA LYS A 109 -18.66 -15.49 -4.36
C LYS A 109 -18.76 -13.97 -4.58
N PRO A 110 -19.93 -13.36 -4.30
CA PRO A 110 -20.02 -11.91 -4.23
C PRO A 110 -19.00 -11.34 -3.23
N GLY A 111 -18.31 -10.27 -3.63
CA GLY A 111 -17.22 -9.65 -2.86
C GLY A 111 -15.85 -10.27 -3.12
N GLU A 112 -15.71 -11.13 -4.15
CA GLU A 112 -14.42 -11.72 -4.53
C GLU A 112 -13.36 -10.64 -4.72
N GLN A 113 -12.34 -10.71 -3.87
CA GLN A 113 -11.28 -9.71 -3.81
C GLN A 113 -9.94 -10.39 -3.55
N ALA A 114 -8.87 -9.83 -4.11
CA ALA A 114 -7.52 -10.19 -3.76
C ALA A 114 -6.95 -9.13 -2.81
N THR A 115 -6.14 -9.51 -1.84
CA THR A 115 -5.50 -8.57 -0.91
C THR A 115 -4.12 -9.05 -0.47
N MET A 116 -3.24 -8.11 -0.13
CA MET A 116 -1.92 -8.35 0.46
C MET A 116 -1.51 -7.19 1.37
N PHE A 117 -0.73 -7.48 2.41
CA PHE A 117 -0.23 -6.50 3.37
C PHE A 117 1.26 -6.67 3.62
N PHE A 118 1.98 -5.55 3.70
CA PHE A 118 3.39 -5.47 4.08
C PHE A 118 3.70 -4.08 4.65
N LYS A 119 4.93 -3.85 5.10
CA LYS A 119 5.39 -2.55 5.62
C LYS A 119 6.45 -1.93 4.73
N ASP A 120 6.50 -0.61 4.73
CA ASP A 120 7.67 0.13 4.26
C ASP A 120 8.79 0.10 5.32
N PRO A 121 10.00 0.61 5.01
CA PRO A 121 11.12 0.63 5.96
C PRO A 121 10.85 1.41 7.26
N SER A 122 9.89 2.33 7.26
CA SER A 122 9.46 3.09 8.44
C SER A 122 8.29 2.46 9.18
N GLY A 123 7.87 1.26 8.78
CA GLY A 123 6.82 0.50 9.46
C GLY A 123 5.39 0.92 9.08
N ASN A 124 5.22 1.82 8.11
CA ASN A 124 3.89 2.14 7.61
C ASN A 124 3.32 0.92 6.90
N ALA A 125 2.11 0.51 7.27
CA ALA A 125 1.47 -0.64 6.66
C ALA A 125 0.79 -0.26 5.34
N LEU A 126 1.05 -1.05 4.30
CA LEU A 126 0.45 -0.91 2.99
C LEU A 126 -0.50 -2.08 2.75
N GLU A 127 -1.72 -1.78 2.32
CA GLU A 127 -2.66 -2.73 1.73
C GLU A 127 -2.69 -2.51 0.22
N PHE A 128 -2.58 -3.57 -0.56
CA PHE A 128 -3.04 -3.53 -1.94
C PHE A 128 -4.17 -4.51 -2.09
N LYS A 129 -5.24 -4.10 -2.78
CA LYS A 129 -6.38 -4.97 -3.04
C LYS A 129 -6.91 -4.80 -4.45
N ALA A 130 -7.67 -5.77 -4.91
CA ALA A 130 -8.41 -5.70 -6.15
C ALA A 130 -9.72 -6.46 -6.00
N PHE A 131 -10.78 -5.99 -6.68
CA PHE A 131 -12.07 -6.69 -6.71
C PHE A 131 -12.27 -7.32 -8.08
N LYS A 132 -12.82 -8.54 -8.12
CA LYS A 132 -13.15 -9.21 -9.38
C LYS A 132 -14.24 -8.44 -10.13
N ASN A 133 -15.17 -7.88 -9.37
CA ASN A 133 -16.16 -6.92 -9.84
C ASN A 133 -16.03 -5.60 -9.04
N MET A 134 -15.60 -4.53 -9.70
CA MET A 134 -15.39 -3.23 -9.06
C MET A 134 -16.68 -2.59 -8.51
N ASP A 135 -17.86 -2.97 -9.02
CA ASP A 135 -19.14 -2.49 -8.48
C ASP A 135 -19.36 -2.96 -7.03
N GLN A 136 -18.63 -3.99 -6.59
CA GLN A 136 -18.71 -4.53 -5.24
C GLN A 136 -17.78 -3.84 -4.24
N LEU A 137 -16.93 -2.90 -4.67
CA LEU A 137 -16.03 -2.18 -3.77
C LEU A 137 -16.78 -1.42 -2.67
N PHE A 138 -17.94 -0.87 -3.00
CA PHE A 138 -18.79 -0.09 -2.08
C PHE A 138 -20.19 -0.70 -1.91
N ALA A 139 -20.41 -1.92 -2.41
CA ALA A 139 -21.69 -2.60 -2.26
C ALA A 139 -21.90 -3.00 -0.78
N THR A 140 -23.15 -2.89 -0.33
CA THR A 140 -23.61 -3.26 1.02
C THR A 140 -24.24 -4.64 1.03
#